data_AF-A0A066Z449-F1
#
_entry.id   AF-A0A066Z449-F1
#
_cell.length_a   1.000
_cell.length_b   1.000
_cell.length_c   1.000
_cell.angle_alpha   90.00
_cell.angle_beta   90.00
_cell.angle_gamma   90.00
#
_symmetry.space_group_name_H-M   'P 1'
#
loop_
_entity.id
_entity.type
_entity.pdbx_description
1 polymer ?
#
loop_
_entity_poly.entity_id
_entity_poly.type
_entity_poly.pdbx_seq_one_letter_code
_entity_poly.pdbx_strand_id
1 'polypeptide(L)'
;MGDKVVIRSWELHGEGREFETVSKEFGSAAKQLESGLAALGAPWGSDAPGKPFGSAYGEAREGVLAGLQGLAERLDRIGRGLHTMADSMERTDGEISADFNAPSLNHPTATGRA
;
A
#
# COMPACT_ATOMS: atom_id res chain seq x y z
N MET A 1 26.22 -7.15 -16.98
CA MET A 1 26.39 -6.26 -15.82
C MET A 1 25.01 -5.78 -15.42
N GLY A 2 24.40 -6.40 -14.42
CA GLY A 2 23.12 -5.97 -13.88
C GLY A 2 23.36 -4.78 -12.97
N ASP A 3 22.70 -3.67 -13.23
CA ASP A 3 22.82 -2.46 -12.42
C ASP A 3 22.34 -2.77 -11.00
N LYS A 4 23.19 -2.56 -10.01
CA LYS A 4 22.89 -2.91 -8.62
C LYS A 4 21.99 -1.81 -8.08
N VAL A 5 20.67 -1.99 -8.22
CA VAL A 5 19.69 -1.05 -7.66
C VAL A 5 19.85 -1.04 -6.13
N VAL A 6 20.47 0.02 -5.62
CA VAL A 6 20.55 0.29 -4.17
C VAL A 6 19.37 1.18 -3.81
N ILE A 7 18.31 0.58 -3.30
CA ILE A 7 17.14 1.33 -2.78
C ILE A 7 17.46 1.80 -1.37
N ARG A 8 17.29 3.10 -1.10
CA ARG A 8 17.51 3.67 0.24
C ARG A 8 16.22 3.68 1.06
N SER A 9 16.32 3.50 2.38
CA SER A 9 15.14 3.52 3.27
C SER A 9 14.25 4.77 3.10
N TRP A 10 14.86 5.95 3.02
CA TRP A 10 14.10 7.19 2.85
C TRP A 10 13.35 7.28 1.51
N GLU A 11 13.85 6.63 0.45
CA GLU A 11 13.17 6.54 -0.85
C GLU A 11 11.92 5.66 -0.71
N LEU A 12 12.01 4.54 0.02
CA LEU A 12 10.86 3.69 0.33
C LEU A 12 9.82 4.40 1.20
N HIS A 13 10.23 5.19 2.20
CA HIS A 13 9.32 6.04 2.94
C HIS A 13 8.68 7.12 2.06
N GLY A 14 9.44 7.69 1.13
CA GLY A 14 8.93 8.64 0.15
C GLY A 14 7.82 8.03 -0.70
N GLU A 15 8.14 6.93 -1.37
CA GLU A 15 7.20 6.20 -2.22
C GLU A 15 5.98 5.71 -1.43
N GLY A 16 6.18 5.25 -0.18
CA GLY A 16 5.11 4.87 0.72
C GLY A 16 4.08 5.99 0.94
N ARG A 17 4.55 7.22 1.18
CA ARG A 17 3.68 8.39 1.33
C ARG A 17 2.95 8.76 0.04
N GLU A 18 3.59 8.61 -1.11
CA GLU A 18 2.94 8.86 -2.40
C GLU A 18 1.80 7.86 -2.63
N PHE A 19 2.01 6.57 -2.39
CA PHE A 19 0.96 5.55 -2.47
C PHE A 19 -0.20 5.81 -1.50
N GLU A 20 0.09 6.25 -0.27
CA GLU A 20 -0.95 6.66 0.68
C GLU A 20 -1.72 7.92 0.23
N THR A 21 -1.05 8.86 -0.43
CA THR A 21 -1.69 10.08 -0.94
C THR A 21 -2.62 9.72 -2.09
N VAL A 22 -2.12 8.97 -3.08
CA VAL A 22 -2.90 8.50 -4.22
C VAL A 22 -4.07 7.63 -3.76
N SER A 23 -3.88 6.75 -2.77
CA SER A 23 -4.96 5.91 -2.25
C SER A 23 -6.09 6.72 -1.60
N LYS A 24 -5.75 7.76 -0.83
CA LYS A 24 -6.71 8.67 -0.18
C LYS A 24 -7.47 9.49 -1.22
N GLU A 25 -6.77 10.06 -2.19
CA GLU A 25 -7.39 10.83 -3.28
C GLU A 25 -8.32 9.97 -4.12
N PHE A 26 -7.85 8.78 -4.52
CA PHE A 26 -8.65 7.83 -5.28
C PHE A 26 -9.88 7.35 -4.50
N GLY A 27 -9.71 7.00 -3.22
CA GLY A 27 -10.83 6.62 -2.35
C GLY A 27 -11.85 7.75 -2.15
N SER A 28 -11.39 9.00 -2.07
CA SER A 28 -12.27 10.18 -2.02
C SER A 28 -13.06 10.34 -3.32
N ALA A 29 -12.40 10.23 -4.47
CA ALA A 29 -13.05 10.30 -5.77
C ALA A 29 -14.08 9.18 -5.96
N ALA A 30 -13.77 7.95 -5.53
CA ALA A 30 -14.70 6.82 -5.57
C ALA A 30 -15.95 7.08 -4.71
N LYS A 31 -15.80 7.63 -3.51
CA LYS A 31 -16.92 8.02 -2.64
C LYS A 31 -17.76 9.15 -3.24
N GLN A 32 -17.13 10.12 -3.90
CA GLN A 32 -17.85 11.19 -4.60
C GLN A 32 -18.68 10.63 -5.76
N LEU A 33 -18.12 9.69 -6.53
CA LEU A 33 -18.86 8.99 -7.58
C LEU A 33 -20.04 8.20 -6.99
N GLU A 34 -19.84 7.43 -5.92
CA GLU A 34 -20.88 6.69 -5.22
C GLU A 34 -22.04 7.60 -4.79
N SER A 35 -21.71 8.73 -4.15
CA SER A 35 -22.68 9.73 -3.69
C SER A 35 -23.41 10.38 -4.86
N GLY A 36 -22.69 10.72 -5.94
CA GLY A 36 -23.28 11.31 -7.15
C GLY A 36 -24.27 10.36 -7.82
N LEU A 37 -23.90 9.09 -7.97
CA LEU A 37 -24.78 8.06 -8.51
C LEU A 37 -26.00 7.81 -7.61
N ALA A 38 -25.83 7.84 -6.28
CA ALA A 38 -26.94 7.70 -5.35
C ALA A 38 -27.93 8.88 -5.46
N ALA A 39 -27.42 10.11 -5.63
CA ALA A 39 -28.23 11.31 -5.74
C ALA A 39 -29.09 11.36 -7.02
N LEU A 40 -28.66 10.69 -8.10
CA LEU A 40 -29.44 10.58 -9.34
C LEU A 40 -30.69 9.69 -9.20
N GLY A 41 -30.73 8.82 -8.18
CA GLY A 41 -31.84 7.90 -7.97
C GLY A 41 -32.00 6.88 -9.10
N ALA A 42 -33.25 6.50 -9.37
CA ALA A 42 -33.61 5.46 -10.33
C ALA A 42 -34.48 6.03 -11.48
N PRO A 43 -33.89 6.64 -12.52
CA PRO A 43 -34.65 7.28 -13.61
C PRO A 43 -35.39 6.29 -14.52
N TRP A 44 -35.11 4.98 -14.42
CA TRP A 44 -35.67 3.94 -15.29
C TRP A 44 -37.08 3.48 -14.93
N GLY A 45 -37.69 3.95 -13.83
CA GLY A 45 -39.07 3.60 -13.46
C GLY A 45 -39.26 2.14 -13.01
N SER A 46 -40.50 1.76 -12.72
CA SER A 46 -40.89 0.41 -12.22
C SER A 46 -41.77 -0.37 -13.21
N ASP A 47 -41.83 0.08 -14.45
CA ASP A 47 -42.57 -0.57 -15.53
C ASP A 47 -41.81 -1.80 -16.07
N ALA A 48 -42.44 -2.52 -17.00
CA ALA A 48 -41.91 -3.75 -17.57
C ALA A 48 -40.48 -3.59 -18.17
N PRO A 49 -40.15 -2.51 -18.90
CA PRO A 49 -38.77 -2.29 -19.36
C PRO A 49 -37.85 -1.72 -18.27
N GLY A 50 -38.35 -0.90 -17.35
CA GLY A 50 -37.57 -0.25 -16.30
C GLY A 50 -37.00 -1.20 -15.26
N LYS A 51 -37.78 -2.20 -14.83
CA LYS A 51 -37.35 -3.19 -13.84
C LYS A 51 -36.09 -3.97 -14.21
N PRO A 52 -36.00 -4.64 -15.37
CA PRO A 52 -34.81 -5.41 -15.73
C PRO A 52 -33.60 -4.50 -15.94
N PHE A 53 -33.79 -3.31 -16.50
CA PHE A 53 -32.71 -2.32 -16.61
C PHE A 53 -32.17 -1.92 -15.24
N GLY A 54 -33.06 -1.57 -14.31
CA GLY A 54 -32.69 -1.19 -12.95
C GLY A 54 -31.92 -2.28 -12.20
N SER A 55 -32.33 -3.54 -12.38
CA SER A 55 -31.62 -4.69 -11.79
C SER A 55 -30.20 -4.81 -12.34
N ALA A 56 -30.05 -4.83 -13.66
CA ALA A 56 -28.74 -4.98 -14.30
C ALA A 56 -27.81 -3.79 -14.02
N TYR A 57 -28.37 -2.57 -14.02
CA TYR A 57 -27.63 -1.36 -13.65
C TYR A 57 -27.19 -1.41 -12.19
N GLY A 58 -28.07 -1.83 -11.27
CA GLY A 58 -27.76 -1.95 -9.84
C GLY A 58 -26.58 -2.88 -9.59
N GLU A 59 -26.61 -4.09 -10.16
CA GLU A 59 -25.53 -5.06 -10.04
C GLU A 59 -24.20 -4.52 -10.60
N ALA A 60 -24.24 -3.94 -11.81
CA ALA A 60 -23.05 -3.35 -12.42
C ALA A 60 -22.49 -2.18 -11.59
N ARG A 61 -23.37 -1.31 -11.09
CA ARG A 61 -22.99 -0.17 -10.23
C ARG A 61 -22.33 -0.66 -8.94
N GLU A 62 -22.92 -1.62 -8.25
CA GLU A 62 -22.35 -2.18 -7.01
C GLU A 62 -20.98 -2.81 -7.27
N GLY A 63 -20.85 -3.59 -8.34
CA GLY A 63 -19.58 -4.21 -8.72
C GLY A 63 -18.47 -3.20 -9.00
N VAL A 64 -18.78 -2.13 -9.74
CA VAL A 64 -17.82 -1.05 -10.03
C VAL A 64 -17.43 -0.32 -8.75
N LEU A 65 -18.38 0.08 -7.90
CA LEU A 65 -18.10 0.81 -6.67
C LEU A 65 -17.26 -0.02 -5.69
N ALA A 66 -17.58 -1.30 -5.51
CA ALA A 66 -16.79 -2.22 -4.70
C ALA A 66 -15.37 -2.40 -5.26
N GLY A 67 -15.23 -2.50 -6.59
CA GLY A 67 -13.94 -2.57 -7.26
C GLY A 67 -13.07 -1.33 -7.04
N LEU A 68 -13.66 -0.14 -7.13
CA LEU A 68 -12.97 1.13 -6.86
C LEU A 68 -12.54 1.23 -5.39
N GLN A 69 -13.42 0.94 -4.45
CA GLN A 69 -13.06 0.95 -3.02
C GLN A 69 -11.94 -0.06 -2.72
N GLY A 70 -12.03 -1.28 -3.25
CA GLY A 70 -10.99 -2.31 -3.08
C GLY A 70 -9.65 -1.94 -3.73
N LEU A 71 -9.65 -1.18 -4.83
CA LEU A 71 -8.42 -0.66 -5.42
C LEU A 71 -7.77 0.39 -4.52
N ALA A 72 -8.55 1.31 -3.94
CA ALA A 72 -8.04 2.29 -2.98
C ALA A 72 -7.33 1.61 -1.80
N GLU A 73 -7.95 0.59 -1.21
CA GLU A 73 -7.38 -0.20 -0.10
C GLU A 73 -6.10 -0.96 -0.49
N ARG A 74 -6.00 -1.41 -1.74
CA ARG A 74 -4.78 -2.09 -2.24
C ARG A 74 -3.62 -1.11 -2.38
N LEU A 75 -3.87 0.09 -2.93
CA LEU A 75 -2.85 1.15 -3.03
C LEU A 75 -2.36 1.57 -1.64
N ASP A 76 -3.28 1.75 -0.70
CA ASP A 76 -2.99 2.07 0.69
C ASP A 76 -2.16 0.97 1.39
N ARG A 77 -2.46 -0.31 1.13
CA ARG A 77 -1.62 -1.43 1.61
C ARG A 77 -0.22 -1.43 1.02
N ILE A 78 -0.05 -1.06 -0.24
CA ILE A 78 1.27 -0.93 -0.86
C ILE A 78 2.07 0.14 -0.13
N GLY A 79 1.47 1.31 0.12
CA GLY A 79 2.12 2.39 0.88
C GLY A 79 2.62 1.95 2.27
N ARG A 80 1.77 1.27 3.04
CA ARG A 80 2.18 0.67 4.34
C ARG A 80 3.26 -0.40 4.22
N GLY A 81 3.20 -1.20 3.17
CA GLY A 81 4.22 -2.22 2.89
C GLY A 81 5.60 -1.58 2.67
N LEU A 82 5.65 -0.48 1.92
CA LEU A 82 6.88 0.28 1.67
C LEU A 82 7.43 0.90 2.96
N HIS A 83 6.57 1.44 3.83
CA HIS A 83 6.99 1.88 5.17
C HIS A 83 7.59 0.75 6.00
N THR A 84 6.94 -0.41 6.01
CA THR A 84 7.44 -1.58 6.74
C THR A 84 8.81 -2.03 6.23
N MET A 85 9.02 -1.98 4.90
CA MET A 85 10.31 -2.30 4.30
C MET A 85 11.39 -1.29 4.70
N ALA A 86 11.06 0.00 4.69
CA ALA A 86 11.97 1.07 5.08
C ALA A 86 12.39 0.94 6.56
N ASP A 87 11.43 0.75 7.47
CA ASP A 87 11.68 0.52 8.90
C ASP A 87 12.59 -0.71 9.14
N SER A 88 12.39 -1.75 8.33
CA SER A 88 13.20 -2.98 8.41
C SER A 88 14.64 -2.76 7.94
N MET A 89 14.84 -1.95 6.89
CA MET A 89 16.18 -1.57 6.43
C MET A 89 16.92 -0.74 7.48
N GLU A 90 16.27 0.27 8.06
CA GLU A 90 16.88 1.11 9.11
C GLU A 90 17.25 0.31 10.35
N ARG A 91 16.39 -0.62 10.76
CA ARG A 91 16.70 -1.53 11.88
C ARG A 91 17.90 -2.41 11.57
N THR A 92 17.93 -3.01 10.38
CA THR A 92 19.01 -3.92 9.97
C THR A 92 20.35 -3.18 9.89
N ASP A 93 20.38 -1.99 9.28
CA ASP A 93 21.58 -1.15 9.23
C ASP A 93 22.04 -0.72 10.62
N GLY A 94 21.11 -0.40 11.52
CA GLY A 94 21.40 -0.07 12.92
C GLY A 94 22.00 -1.25 13.70
N GLU A 95 21.44 -2.45 13.55
CA GLU A 95 21.94 -3.67 14.17
C GLU A 95 23.35 -4.02 13.68
N ILE A 96 23.58 -3.96 12.37
CA ILE A 96 24.90 -4.19 11.76
C ILE A 96 25.91 -3.16 12.26
N SER A 97 25.53 -1.88 12.27
CA SER A 97 26.41 -0.81 12.76
C SER A 97 26.76 -0.97 14.24
N ALA A 98 25.80 -1.42 15.06
CA ALA A 98 26.02 -1.71 16.47
C ALA A 98 26.96 -2.90 16.68
N ASP A 99 26.83 -3.96 15.88
CA ASP A 99 27.72 -5.13 15.92
C ASP A 99 29.15 -4.77 15.54
N PHE A 100 29.34 -3.99 14.47
CA PHE A 100 30.67 -3.48 14.09
C PHE A 100 31.30 -2.55 15.14
N ASN A 101 30.49 -1.81 15.89
CA ASN A 101 30.96 -0.91 16.93
C ASN A 101 31.08 -1.61 18.31
N ALA A 102 30.66 -2.87 18.42
CA ALA A 102 30.89 -3.66 19.61
C ALA A 102 32.38 -4.04 19.70
N PRO A 103 33.09 -3.72 20.81
CA PRO A 103 34.47 -4.14 20.98
C PRO A 103 34.54 -5.66 20.91
N SER A 104 35.49 -6.19 20.14
CA SER A 104 35.68 -7.62 19.90
C SER A 104 36.05 -8.37 21.17
N LEU A 105 35.06 -8.65 22.02
CA LEU A 105 35.18 -9.58 23.13
C LEU A 105 35.07 -10.98 22.53
N ASN A 106 36.19 -11.49 22.00
CA ASN A 106 36.58 -12.90 21.91
C ASN A 106 37.62 -13.12 20.79
N HIS A 107 38.87 -12.74 21.06
CA HIS A 107 40.01 -13.41 20.43
C HIS A 107 40.60 -14.35 21.50
N PRO A 108 40.45 -15.68 21.42
CA PRO A 108 41.21 -16.56 22.28
C PRO A 108 42.69 -16.34 21.95
N THR A 109 43.42 -15.79 22.91
CA THR A 109 44.87 -15.64 22.89
C THR A 109 45.49 -17.02 22.75
N ALA A 110 46.19 -17.23 21.63
CA ALA A 110 47.17 -18.30 21.47
C ALA A 110 48.16 -18.22 22.65
N THR A 111 47.94 -19.08 23.65
CA THR A 111 48.88 -19.24 24.75
C THR A 111 49.75 -20.44 24.41
N GLY A 112 50.84 -20.16 23.70
CA GLY A 112 52.01 -21.03 23.77
C GLY A 112 52.60 -20.96 25.17
N ARG A 113 53.13 -22.10 25.64
CA ARG A 113 54.04 -22.40 26.76
C ARG A 113 53.62 -23.78 27.31
N ALA A 114 54.48 -24.78 27.49
CA ALA A 114 55.92 -24.94 27.32
C ALA A 114 56.19 -26.46 27.15
#